data_AF-A0A219AI33-F1
#
_entry.id   AF-A0A219AI33-F1
#
_cell.length_a   1.000
_cell.length_b   1.000
_cell.length_c   1.000
_cell.angle_alpha   90.00
_cell.angle_beta   90.00
_cell.angle_gamma   90.00
#
_symmetry.space_group_name_H-M   'P 1'
#
loop_
_entity.id
_entity.type
_entity.pdbx_description
1 polymer ?
#
loop_
_entity_poly.entity_id
_entity_poly.type
_entity_poly.pdbx_seq_one_letter_code
_entity_poly.pdbx_strand_id
1 'polypeptide(L)'
;MLMKIYLKPSALMLFIALLLLSCRSDSQDNPRAYVEGKLISATVDYNKFLLKISSESTIVAETMLASDGNFKLSGPIGKNGFDIVSTEKIKTFSTDKTGLQISSDGFKIRVPAGITYIKFNEIVLEK
;
A
#
# COMPACT_ATOMS: atom_id res chain seq x y z
N MET A 1 30.16 36.47 -36.46
CA MET A 1 31.30 35.66 -36.01
C MET A 1 30.76 34.34 -35.49
N LEU A 2 30.78 33.27 -36.30
CA LEU A 2 30.26 31.95 -35.92
C LEU A 2 31.40 31.12 -35.30
N MET A 3 31.30 30.81 -34.02
CA MET A 3 32.28 29.97 -33.33
C MET A 3 32.03 28.50 -33.66
N LYS A 4 32.94 27.87 -34.43
CA LYS A 4 32.90 26.44 -34.73
C LYS A 4 33.43 25.67 -33.51
N ILE A 5 32.53 25.02 -32.78
CA ILE A 5 32.88 24.16 -31.66
C ILE A 5 33.36 22.81 -32.24
N TYR A 6 34.66 22.54 -32.12
CA TYR A 6 35.24 21.25 -32.48
C TYR A 6 35.17 20.30 -31.28
N LEU A 7 34.12 19.47 -31.25
CA LEU A 7 33.98 18.44 -30.23
C LEU A 7 34.84 17.23 -30.59
N LYS A 8 35.83 16.89 -29.74
CA LYS A 8 36.69 15.71 -29.95
C LYS A 8 35.83 14.43 -29.94
N PRO A 9 36.08 13.46 -30.83
CA PRO A 9 35.30 12.22 -30.90
C PRO A 9 35.36 11.41 -29.59
N SER A 10 36.45 11.54 -28.82
CA SER A 10 36.58 10.94 -27.49
C SER A 10 35.65 11.56 -26.44
N ALA A 11 35.36 12.86 -26.53
CA ALA A 11 34.41 13.53 -25.64
C ALA A 11 32.96 13.17 -25.98
N LEU A 12 32.66 12.97 -27.26
CA LEU A 12 31.35 12.51 -27.72
C LEU A 12 31.04 11.08 -27.24
N MET A 13 32.03 10.18 -27.28
CA MET A 13 31.89 8.82 -26.75
C MET A 13 31.64 8.80 -25.23
N LEU A 14 32.33 9.66 -24.47
CA LEU A 14 32.15 9.77 -23.02
C LEU A 14 30.76 10.33 -22.67
N PHE A 15 30.26 11.28 -23.46
CA PHE A 15 28.92 11.84 -23.29
C PHE A 15 27.82 10.81 -23.57
N ILE A 16 28.00 9.99 -24.62
CA ILE A 16 27.08 8.88 -24.94
C ILE A 16 27.10 7.80 -23.84
N ALA A 17 28.28 7.49 -23.27
CA ALA A 17 28.40 6.55 -22.15
C ALA A 17 27.69 7.04 -20.87
N LEU A 18 27.71 8.36 -20.60
CA LEU A 18 26.98 8.98 -19.48
C LEU A 18 25.45 8.97 -19.69
N LEU A 19 24.98 9.08 -20.94
CA LEU A 19 23.56 8.96 -21.28
C LEU A 19 23.03 7.53 -21.06
N LEU A 20 23.85 6.50 -21.28
CA LEU A 20 23.46 5.09 -21.05
C LEU A 20 23.42 4.69 -19.56
N LEU A 21 24.08 5.44 -18.67
CA LEU A 21 24.03 5.24 -17.21
C LEU A 21 22.82 5.90 -16.54
N SER A 22 22.00 6.64 -17.29
CA SER A 22 20.87 7.42 -16.76
C SER A 22 19.57 6.63 -16.61
N CYS A 23 19.50 5.39 -17.11
CA CYS A 23 18.36 4.50 -16.87
C CYS A 23 18.57 3.76 -15.55
N ARG A 24 18.25 4.41 -14.43
CA ARG A 24 17.79 3.64 -13.26
C ARG A 24 16.45 3.05 -13.65
N SER A 25 16.40 1.74 -13.89
CA SER A 25 15.13 1.04 -13.71
C SER A 25 14.76 1.29 -12.25
N ASP A 26 13.66 2.02 -11.99
CA ASP A 26 12.96 1.85 -10.73
C ASP A 26 12.72 0.34 -10.62
N SER A 27 13.52 -0.33 -9.79
CA SER A 27 13.30 -1.75 -9.59
C SER A 27 11.91 -1.87 -8.98
N GLN A 28 11.10 -2.73 -9.57
CA GLN A 28 9.77 -3.14 -9.08
C GLN A 28 9.83 -3.81 -7.68
N ASP A 29 10.86 -3.55 -6.88
CA ASP A 29 11.13 -4.20 -5.59
C ASP A 29 10.51 -3.45 -4.40
N ASN A 30 9.60 -2.51 -4.64
CA ASN A 30 8.79 -1.90 -3.58
C ASN A 30 7.33 -2.35 -3.71
N PRO A 31 7.01 -3.62 -3.34
CA PRO A 31 5.64 -4.09 -3.41
C PRO A 31 4.75 -3.20 -2.55
N ARG A 32 3.56 -2.91 -3.07
CA ARG A 32 2.58 -2.03 -2.44
C ARG A 32 1.29 -2.80 -2.22
N ALA A 33 0.75 -2.69 -1.01
CA ALA A 33 -0.60 -3.12 -0.73
C ALA A 33 -1.59 -2.08 -1.27
N TYR A 34 -2.68 -2.56 -1.87
CA TYR A 34 -3.84 -1.81 -2.28
C TYR A 34 -5.06 -2.49 -1.69
N VAL A 35 -5.77 -1.76 -0.82
CA VAL A 35 -6.87 -2.30 -0.04
C VAL A 35 -8.06 -1.38 -0.21
N GLU A 36 -9.18 -1.93 -0.62
CA GLU A 36 -10.44 -1.21 -0.67
C GLU A 36 -11.56 -2.05 -0.08
N GLY A 37 -12.65 -1.40 0.29
CA GLY A 37 -13.84 -2.10 0.73
C GLY A 37 -14.82 -1.20 1.44
N LYS A 38 -15.70 -1.84 2.22
CA LYS A 38 -16.77 -1.18 2.95
C LYS A 38 -16.81 -1.63 4.40
N LEU A 39 -16.86 -0.69 5.32
CA LEU A 39 -17.19 -0.94 6.73
C LEU A 39 -18.72 -0.93 6.90
N ILE A 40 -19.24 -1.92 7.62
CA ILE A 40 -20.65 -1.96 8.03
C ILE A 40 -20.70 -1.84 9.56
N SER A 41 -21.17 -0.68 10.04
CA SER A 41 -21.44 -0.47 11.46
C SER A 41 -22.63 0.47 11.66
N ALA A 42 -23.45 0.19 12.67
CA ALA A 42 -24.61 1.01 13.02
C ALA A 42 -24.28 2.12 14.05
N THR A 43 -23.11 2.06 14.68
CA THR A 43 -22.79 2.85 15.88
C THR A 43 -21.46 3.60 15.81
N VAL A 44 -20.66 3.38 14.76
CA VAL A 44 -19.31 3.95 14.68
C VAL A 44 -19.34 5.35 14.07
N ASP A 45 -18.66 6.27 14.74
CA ASP A 45 -18.33 7.59 14.22
C ASP A 45 -17.20 7.47 13.20
N TYR A 46 -17.56 7.55 11.91
CA TYR A 46 -16.61 7.40 10.80
C TYR A 46 -15.50 8.46 10.80
N ASN A 47 -15.67 9.59 11.49
CA ASN A 47 -14.63 10.61 11.62
C ASN A 47 -13.54 10.24 12.63
N LYS A 48 -13.83 9.32 13.55
CA LYS A 48 -12.89 8.85 14.58
C LYS A 48 -12.32 7.47 14.27
N PHE A 49 -12.99 6.72 13.41
CA PHE A 49 -12.55 5.39 13.01
C PHE A 49 -11.43 5.46 11.96
N LEU A 50 -10.35 4.71 12.18
CA LEU A 50 -9.23 4.62 11.25
C LEU A 50 -8.97 3.17 10.85
N LEU A 51 -8.66 2.98 9.56
CA LEU A 51 -8.02 1.78 9.05
C LEU A 51 -6.59 2.10 8.66
N LYS A 52 -5.68 1.19 9.00
CA LYS A 52 -4.25 1.36 8.74
C LYS A 52 -3.67 0.11 8.08
N ILE A 53 -2.59 0.27 7.33
CA ILE A 53 -1.73 -0.83 6.92
C ILE A 53 -0.51 -0.81 7.85
N SER A 54 -0.24 -1.93 8.48
CA SER A 54 0.99 -2.18 9.23
C SER A 54 1.84 -3.20 8.49
N SER A 55 3.07 -2.84 8.15
CA SER A 55 4.07 -3.74 7.58
C SER A 55 5.29 -3.76 8.48
N GLU A 56 5.76 -4.96 8.86
CA GLU A 56 6.94 -5.13 9.73
C GLU A 56 6.84 -4.28 11.02
N SER A 57 5.65 -4.26 11.63
CA SER A 57 5.29 -3.46 12.82
C SER A 57 5.30 -1.94 12.64
N THR A 58 5.45 -1.44 11.41
CA THR A 58 5.39 -0.01 11.08
C THR A 58 4.07 0.31 10.40
N ILE A 59 3.39 1.38 10.85
CA ILE A 59 2.24 1.93 10.13
C ILE A 59 2.75 2.64 8.87
N VAL A 60 2.34 2.14 7.71
CA VAL A 60 2.81 2.63 6.40
C VAL A 60 1.73 3.38 5.63
N ALA A 61 0.48 3.28 6.06
CA ALA A 61 -0.64 4.03 5.51
C ALA A 61 -1.79 4.07 6.52
N GLU A 62 -2.59 5.14 6.50
CA GLU A 62 -3.86 5.23 7.23
C GLU A 62 -4.93 5.94 6.39
N THR A 63 -6.20 5.64 6.67
CA THR A 63 -7.34 6.30 6.03
C THR A 63 -8.52 6.41 6.99
N MET A 64 -9.36 7.41 6.74
CA MET A 64 -10.71 7.54 7.28
C MET A 64 -11.71 6.95 6.30
N LEU A 65 -12.91 6.62 6.79
CA LEU A 65 -13.98 6.15 5.92
C LEU A 65 -14.67 7.32 5.24
N ALA A 66 -15.15 7.08 4.02
CA ALA A 66 -16.17 7.93 3.42
C ALA A 66 -17.49 7.82 4.22
N SER A 67 -18.40 8.77 4.00
CA SER A 67 -19.69 8.83 4.71
C SER A 67 -20.59 7.60 4.52
N ASP A 68 -20.37 6.84 3.45
CA ASP A 68 -21.08 5.59 3.16
C ASP A 68 -20.37 4.33 3.68
N GLY A 69 -19.27 4.50 4.42
CA GLY A 69 -18.45 3.45 4.99
C GLY A 69 -17.39 2.89 4.02
N ASN A 70 -17.31 3.38 2.78
CA ASN A 70 -16.29 2.93 1.84
C ASN A 70 -14.90 3.45 2.24
N PHE A 71 -13.87 2.67 1.92
CA PHE A 71 -12.48 3.07 2.14
C PHE A 71 -11.58 2.57 1.02
N LYS A 72 -10.47 3.30 0.85
CA LYS A 72 -9.33 2.91 0.02
C LYS A 72 -8.05 3.28 0.75
N LEU A 73 -7.07 2.39 0.69
CA LEU A 73 -5.80 2.55 1.38
C LEU A 73 -4.69 1.87 0.58
N SER A 74 -3.51 2.49 0.50
CA SER A 74 -2.35 1.85 -0.10
C SER A 74 -1.05 2.25 0.60
N GLY A 75 -0.11 1.32 0.69
CA GLY A 75 1.16 1.54 1.40
C GLY A 75 2.24 0.55 0.99
N PRO A 76 3.53 0.92 1.09
CA PRO A 76 4.64 -0.01 0.84
C PRO A 76 4.59 -1.18 1.83
N ILE A 77 4.88 -2.39 1.37
CA ILE A 77 4.88 -3.60 2.20
C ILE A 77 6.17 -4.39 2.04
N GLY A 78 6.50 -5.17 3.07
CA GLY A 78 7.61 -6.12 3.04
C GLY A 78 7.22 -7.47 2.43
N LYS A 79 8.16 -8.41 2.43
CA LYS A 79 7.99 -9.76 1.89
C LYS A 79 7.16 -10.71 2.78
N ASN A 80 6.91 -10.32 4.03
CA ASN A 80 6.29 -11.20 5.05
C ASN A 80 4.76 -11.03 5.17
N GLY A 81 4.12 -10.34 4.22
CA GLY A 81 2.72 -9.93 4.36
C GLY A 81 2.57 -8.65 5.17
N PHE A 82 1.34 -8.32 5.54
CA PHE A 82 1.01 -7.09 6.27
C PHE A 82 -0.30 -7.27 7.05
N ASP A 83 -0.58 -6.33 7.95
CA ASP A 83 -1.82 -6.30 8.71
C ASP A 83 -2.69 -5.12 8.27
N ILE A 84 -4.00 -5.34 8.19
CA ILE A 84 -4.99 -4.26 8.29
C ILE A 84 -5.26 -4.05 9.77
N VAL A 85 -5.01 -2.83 10.27
CA VAL A 85 -5.22 -2.47 11.67
C VAL A 85 -6.46 -1.58 11.78
N SER A 86 -7.33 -1.91 12.73
CA SER A 86 -8.55 -1.17 13.04
C SER A 86 -8.44 -0.55 14.43
N THR A 87 -9.04 0.63 14.62
CA THR A 87 -9.17 1.26 15.95
C THR A 87 -10.23 0.58 16.82
N GLU A 88 -11.12 -0.21 16.21
CA GLU A 88 -12.15 -1.00 16.89
C GLU A 88 -11.97 -2.49 16.60
N LYS A 89 -12.50 -3.35 17.47
CA LYS A 89 -12.44 -4.80 17.26
C LYS A 89 -13.26 -5.22 16.05
N ILE A 90 -12.69 -6.13 15.27
CA ILE A 90 -13.26 -6.71 14.07
C ILE A 90 -13.94 -8.01 14.47
N LYS A 91 -15.25 -8.10 14.23
CA LYS A 91 -16.05 -9.29 14.49
C LYS A 91 -15.91 -10.30 13.34
N THR A 92 -16.13 -9.82 12.12
CA THR A 92 -16.08 -10.63 10.89
C THR A 92 -15.69 -9.77 9.70
N PHE A 93 -15.22 -10.39 8.63
CA PHE A 93 -15.01 -9.74 7.34
C PHE A 93 -15.33 -10.72 6.20
N SER A 94 -15.58 -10.19 5.01
CA SER A 94 -15.62 -10.96 3.77
C SER A 94 -14.82 -10.26 2.67
N THR A 95 -14.13 -11.03 1.84
CA THR A 95 -13.17 -10.51 0.84
C THR A 95 -13.06 -11.44 -0.36
N ASP A 96 -12.50 -10.93 -1.46
CA ASP A 96 -12.12 -11.68 -2.66
C ASP A 96 -10.85 -12.53 -2.50
N LYS A 97 -10.25 -12.56 -1.30
CA LYS A 97 -9.02 -13.31 -1.00
C LYS A 97 -9.21 -14.32 0.14
N THR A 98 -8.52 -15.45 0.05
CA THR A 98 -8.54 -16.49 1.09
C THR A 98 -7.29 -16.43 1.97
N GLY A 99 -7.35 -17.03 3.17
CA GLY A 99 -6.19 -17.17 4.05
C GLY A 99 -5.90 -15.98 4.96
N LEU A 100 -6.72 -14.93 4.89
CA LEU A 100 -6.69 -13.83 5.86
C LEU A 100 -7.27 -14.28 7.20
N GLN A 101 -6.77 -13.76 8.31
CA GLN A 101 -7.20 -14.15 9.65
C GLN A 101 -7.33 -12.94 10.58
N ILE A 102 -8.37 -12.91 11.42
CA ILE A 102 -8.46 -11.93 12.50
C ILE A 102 -7.41 -12.26 13.56
N SER A 103 -6.72 -11.26 14.08
CA SER A 103 -5.82 -11.43 15.22
C SER A 103 -6.57 -11.82 16.48
N SER A 104 -5.88 -12.44 17.44
CA SER A 104 -6.49 -12.90 18.69
C SER A 104 -7.08 -11.78 19.55
N ASP A 105 -6.55 -10.56 19.43
CA ASP A 105 -7.07 -9.37 20.11
C ASP A 105 -8.24 -8.70 19.36
N GLY A 106 -8.54 -9.14 18.13
CA GLY A 106 -9.61 -8.63 17.28
C GLY A 106 -9.27 -7.35 16.51
N PHE A 107 -8.11 -6.72 16.72
CA PHE A 107 -7.83 -5.40 16.15
C PHE A 107 -7.15 -5.44 14.78
N LYS A 108 -6.82 -6.62 14.27
CA LYS A 108 -6.10 -6.77 13.00
C LYS A 108 -6.70 -7.86 12.13
N ILE A 109 -6.61 -7.66 10.81
CA ILE A 109 -6.73 -8.73 9.82
C ILE A 109 -5.35 -8.97 9.24
N ARG A 110 -4.79 -10.16 9.49
CA ARG A 110 -3.49 -10.59 8.99
C ARG A 110 -3.62 -11.00 7.53
N VAL A 111 -2.79 -10.42 6.69
CA VAL A 111 -2.69 -10.73 5.26
C VAL A 111 -1.38 -11.49 5.03
N PRO A 112 -1.44 -12.72 4.49
CA PRO A 112 -0.23 -13.49 4.19
C PRO A 112 0.58 -12.86 3.06
N ALA A 113 1.86 -13.24 3.00
CA ALA A 113 2.76 -12.85 1.91
C ALA A 113 2.19 -13.21 0.52
N GLY A 114 2.55 -12.42 -0.49
CA GLY A 114 2.15 -12.63 -1.88
C GLY A 114 0.80 -12.02 -2.28
N ILE A 115 0.02 -11.49 -1.32
CA ILE A 115 -1.18 -10.71 -1.61
C ILE A 115 -0.81 -9.22 -1.61
N THR A 116 -1.12 -8.52 -2.69
CA THR A 116 -0.87 -7.07 -2.83
C THR A 116 -2.15 -6.28 -3.11
N TYR A 117 -3.23 -6.95 -3.51
CA TYR A 117 -4.54 -6.33 -3.74
C TYR A 117 -5.62 -7.10 -2.99
N ILE A 118 -6.45 -6.38 -2.24
CA ILE A 118 -7.55 -6.93 -1.46
C ILE A 118 -8.78 -6.05 -1.63
N LYS A 119 -9.90 -6.66 -1.95
CA LYS A 119 -11.22 -6.04 -1.86
C LYS A 119 -12.01 -6.70 -0.74
N PHE A 120 -12.30 -5.94 0.30
CA PHE A 120 -13.26 -6.34 1.32
C PHE A 120 -14.66 -6.02 0.82
N ASN A 121 -15.51 -7.04 0.70
CA ASN A 121 -16.93 -6.82 0.44
C ASN A 121 -17.58 -6.19 1.67
N GLU A 122 -17.18 -6.65 2.87
CA GLU A 122 -17.58 -6.04 4.13
C GLU A 122 -16.52 -6.26 5.23
N ILE A 123 -16.44 -5.32 6.16
CA ILE A 123 -15.83 -5.48 7.48
C ILE A 123 -16.88 -5.11 8.52
N VAL A 124 -17.11 -6.00 9.49
CA VAL A 124 -18.08 -5.82 10.58
C VAL A 124 -17.34 -5.72 11.90
N LEU A 125 -17.65 -4.69 12.67
CA LEU A 125 -17.02 -4.44 13.98
C LEU A 125 -17.80 -5.10 15.12
N GLU A 126 -17.12 -5.34 16.24
CA GLU A 126 -17.79 -5.66 17.50
C GLU A 126 -18.58 -4.43 18.01
N LYS A 127 -19.63 -4.70 18.80
CA LYS A 127 -20.47 -3.65 19.40
C LYS A 127 -19.88 -3.15 20.71
#